data_AF-A0A3D5CSF4-F1
#
_entry.id   AF-A0A3D5CSF4-F1
#
_cell.length_a   1.000
_cell.length_b   1.000
_cell.length_c   1.000
_cell.angle_alpha   90.00
_cell.angle_beta   90.00
_cell.angle_gamma   90.00
#
_symmetry.space_group_name_H-M   'P 1'
#
loop_
_entity.id
_entity.type
_entity.pdbx_description
1 polymer ?
#
loop_
_entity_poly.entity_id
_entity_poly.type
_entity_poly.pdbx_seq_one_letter_code
_entity_poly.pdbx_strand_id
1 'polypeptide(L)'
;PANVITELIGTFVLVLGLLAFGQNEFAPGTNVFAVGGLILAIGLSLGGPTGYAINPARDFGPRLAHAVLPIANKGTSDWAYSWVPIAGPMIGAIIAVGVYSLMV
;
A
#
# COMPACT_ATOMS: atom_id res chain seq x y z
N PRO A 1 -8.27 -15.11 0.25
CA PRO A 1 -7.24 -15.25 -0.81
C PRO A 1 -7.24 -14.09 -1.80
N ALA A 2 -8.38 -13.76 -2.42
CA ALA A 2 -8.49 -12.68 -3.41
C ALA A 2 -7.97 -11.32 -2.89
N ASN A 3 -8.34 -10.91 -1.67
CA ASN A 3 -7.92 -9.63 -1.11
C ASN A 3 -6.39 -9.53 -0.90
N VAL A 4 -5.73 -10.64 -0.55
CA VAL A 4 -4.26 -10.69 -0.45
C VAL A 4 -3.62 -10.45 -1.82
N ILE A 5 -4.18 -11.06 -2.87
CA ILE A 5 -3.71 -10.87 -4.25
C ILE A 5 -3.93 -9.42 -4.69
N THR A 6 -5.05 -8.80 -4.35
CA THR A 6 -5.30 -7.38 -4.67
C THR A 6 -4.28 -6.46 -3.98
N GLU A 7 -4.04 -6.63 -2.69
CA GLU A 7 -3.05 -5.84 -1.94
C GLU A 7 -1.62 -6.08 -2.45
N LEU A 8 -1.29 -7.31 -2.84
CA LEU A 8 -0.03 -7.66 -3.49
C LEU A 8 0.14 -6.88 -4.80
N ILE A 9 -0.85 -6.91 -5.69
CA ILE A 9 -0.78 -6.23 -6.99
C ILE A 9 -0.66 -4.71 -6.80
N GLY A 10 -1.49 -4.12 -5.92
CA GLY A 10 -1.43 -2.69 -5.63
C GLY A 10 -0.05 -2.26 -5.09
N THR A 11 0.51 -3.04 -4.17
CA THR A 11 1.83 -2.73 -3.58
C THR A 11 2.98 -3.00 -4.56
N PHE A 12 2.86 -4.03 -5.39
CA PHE A 12 3.83 -4.31 -6.44
C PHE A 12 3.96 -3.11 -7.37
N VAL A 13 2.84 -2.56 -7.85
CA VAL A 13 2.81 -1.37 -8.71
C VAL A 13 3.39 -0.15 -7.99
N LEU A 14 3.02 0.06 -6.71
CA LEU A 14 3.57 1.14 -5.90
C LEU A 14 5.10 1.06 -5.82
N VAL A 15 5.64 -0.06 -5.36
CA VAL A 15 7.08 -0.21 -5.11
C VAL A 15 7.88 -0.17 -6.41
N LEU A 16 7.40 -0.83 -7.47
CA LEU A 16 8.06 -0.79 -8.78
C LEU A 16 8.12 0.65 -9.32
N GLY A 17 7.01 1.41 -9.21
CA GLY A 17 6.95 2.81 -9.62
C GLY A 17 7.89 3.70 -8.81
N LEU A 18 7.95 3.52 -7.48
CA LEU A 18 8.86 4.27 -6.62
C LEU A 18 10.33 4.00 -6.94
N LEU A 19 10.70 2.74 -7.22
CA LEU A 19 12.06 2.38 -7.63
C LEU A 19 12.43 3.03 -8.97
N ALA A 20 11.50 3.04 -9.94
CA ALA A 20 11.69 3.71 -11.22
C ALA A 20 11.84 5.23 -11.07
N PHE A 21 11.04 5.86 -10.21
CA PHE A 21 11.19 7.28 -9.88
C PHE A 21 12.55 7.56 -9.24
N GLY A 22 13.05 6.68 -8.38
CA GLY A 22 14.35 6.83 -7.72
C GLY A 22 15.56 6.90 -8.65
N GLN A 23 15.44 6.50 -9.92
CA GLN A 23 16.52 6.62 -10.92
C GLN A 23 16.55 7.99 -11.61
N ASN A 24 15.56 8.83 -11.38
CA ASN A 24 15.41 10.12 -12.06
C ASN A 24 15.57 11.26 -11.06
N GLU A 25 16.28 12.30 -11.46
CA GLU A 25 16.32 13.55 -10.70
C GLU A 25 15.07 14.39 -11.01
N PHE A 26 14.26 14.62 -9.97
CA PHE A 26 13.11 15.51 -10.06
C PHE A 26 13.53 16.95 -9.78
N ALA A 27 12.85 17.91 -10.42
CA ALA A 27 12.94 19.31 -10.00
C ALA A 27 12.56 19.43 -8.50
N PRO A 28 13.22 20.31 -7.73
CA PRO A 28 13.03 20.39 -6.28
C PRO A 28 11.55 20.46 -5.87
N GLY A 29 11.13 19.52 -5.02
CA GLY A 29 9.77 19.44 -4.49
C GLY A 29 8.70 18.91 -5.45
N THR A 30 9.04 18.51 -6.69
CA THR A 30 8.05 17.97 -7.63
C THR A 30 7.81 16.45 -7.47
N ASN A 31 8.76 15.74 -6.84
CA ASN A 31 8.67 14.32 -6.53
C ASN A 31 7.41 13.95 -5.72
N VAL A 32 6.95 14.83 -4.82
CA VAL A 32 5.74 14.58 -4.01
C VAL A 32 4.48 14.49 -4.88
N PHE A 33 4.42 15.23 -6.00
CA PHE A 33 3.29 15.15 -6.93
C PHE A 33 3.34 13.87 -7.75
N ALA A 34 4.54 13.41 -8.14
CA ALA A 34 4.70 12.14 -8.84
C ALA A 34 4.28 10.96 -7.94
N VAL A 35 4.75 10.93 -6.69
CA VAL A 35 4.37 9.90 -5.70
C VAL A 35 2.87 9.98 -5.38
N GLY A 36 2.35 11.18 -5.11
CA GLY A 36 0.92 11.37 -4.84
C GLY A 36 0.04 10.97 -6.03
N GLY A 37 0.46 11.29 -7.25
CA GLY A 37 -0.21 10.90 -8.49
C GLY A 37 -0.22 9.39 -8.69
N LEU A 38 0.90 8.70 -8.38
CA LEU A 38 0.96 7.23 -8.40
C LEU A 38 -0.02 6.61 -7.41
N ILE A 39 -0.05 7.10 -6.17
CA ILE A 39 -0.99 6.61 -5.13
C ILE A 39 -2.44 6.86 -5.56
N LEU A 40 -2.74 8.04 -6.13
CA LEU A 40 -4.07 8.36 -6.66
C LEU A 40 -4.46 7.41 -7.80
N ALA A 41 -3.57 7.17 -8.76
CA ALA A 41 -3.82 6.26 -9.87
C ALA A 41 -4.11 4.84 -9.38
N ILE A 42 -3.35 4.34 -8.39
CA ILE A 42 -3.61 3.05 -7.74
C ILE A 42 -4.99 3.04 -7.07
N GLY A 43 -5.33 4.10 -6.33
CA GLY A 43 -6.63 4.20 -5.67
C GLY A 43 -7.81 4.15 -6.66
N LEU A 44 -7.68 4.83 -7.80
CA LEU A 44 -8.73 4.89 -8.83
C LEU A 44 -8.84 3.60 -9.66
N SER A 45 -7.74 2.86 -9.86
CA SER A 45 -7.71 1.71 -10.77
C SER A 45 -7.70 0.35 -10.06
N LEU A 46 -7.02 0.24 -8.91
CA LEU A 46 -6.79 -1.01 -8.17
C LEU A 46 -7.43 -1.01 -6.78
N GLY A 47 -7.94 0.14 -6.33
CA GLY A 47 -8.44 0.34 -4.97
C GLY A 47 -9.81 -0.28 -4.67
N GLY A 48 -10.63 -0.57 -5.67
CA GLY A 48 -12.01 -1.00 -5.49
C GLY A 48 -12.21 -2.19 -4.53
N PRO A 49 -11.48 -3.31 -4.66
CA PRO A 49 -11.77 -4.50 -3.87
C PRO A 49 -11.36 -4.44 -2.38
N THR A 50 -10.31 -3.67 -2.03
CA THR A 50 -9.74 -3.66 -0.66
C THR A 50 -9.52 -2.28 -0.07
N GLY A 51 -9.74 -1.21 -0.83
CA GLY A 51 -9.42 0.16 -0.40
C GLY A 51 -7.94 0.51 -0.46
N TYR A 52 -7.13 -0.26 -1.23
CA TYR A 52 -5.69 -0.06 -1.46
C TYR A 52 -4.92 0.26 -0.17
N ALA A 53 -4.84 -0.69 0.76
CA ALA A 53 -4.05 -0.46 1.96
C ALA A 53 -2.57 -0.21 1.60
N ILE A 54 -2.00 -1.06 0.74
CA ILE A 54 -0.67 -0.99 0.07
C ILE A 54 0.53 -0.69 0.98
N ASN A 55 0.31 -0.64 2.28
CA ASN A 55 1.25 -0.24 3.31
C ASN A 55 0.75 -0.77 4.67
N PRO A 56 1.52 -1.66 5.32
CA PRO A 56 1.14 -2.22 6.61
C PRO A 56 0.90 -1.18 7.71
N ALA A 57 1.70 -0.10 7.75
CA ALA A 57 1.54 0.96 8.74
C ALA A 57 0.26 1.78 8.52
N ARG A 58 -0.13 1.98 7.25
CA ARG A 58 -1.35 2.70 6.86
C ARG A 58 -2.62 1.97 7.31
N ASP A 59 -2.59 0.66 7.46
CA ASP A 59 -3.70 -0.13 8.01
C ASP A 59 -3.56 -0.36 9.53
N PHE A 60 -2.42 -0.89 9.98
CA PHE A 60 -2.27 -1.37 11.35
C PHE A 60 -2.32 -0.23 12.39
N GLY A 61 -1.70 0.92 12.10
CA GLY A 61 -1.69 2.07 13.01
C GLY A 61 -3.10 2.57 13.36
N PRO A 62 -3.90 2.96 12.35
CA PRO A 62 -5.30 3.34 12.56
C PRO A 62 -6.15 2.24 13.21
N ARG A 63 -5.89 0.96 12.88
CA ARG A 63 -6.60 -0.18 13.48
C ARG A 63 -6.30 -0.33 14.98
N LEU A 64 -5.02 -0.20 15.36
CA LEU A 64 -4.61 -0.23 16.76
C LEU A 64 -5.22 0.95 17.53
N ALA A 65 -5.20 2.15 16.95
CA ALA A 65 -5.85 3.32 17.53
C ALA A 65 -7.36 3.07 17.72
N HIS A 66 -8.05 2.55 16.70
CA HIS A 66 -9.46 2.19 16.80
C HIS A 66 -9.73 1.16 17.91
N ALA A 67 -8.83 0.19 18.11
CA ALA A 67 -8.98 -0.82 19.16
C ALA A 67 -8.84 -0.24 20.57
N VAL A 68 -7.87 0.65 20.80
CA VAL A 68 -7.54 1.17 22.13
C VAL A 68 -8.37 2.39 22.52
N LEU A 69 -8.68 3.28 21.57
CA LEU A 69 -9.35 4.55 21.89
C LEU A 69 -10.81 4.34 22.32
N PRO A 70 -11.30 5.08 23.33
CA PRO A 70 -12.69 5.02 23.77
C PRO A 70 -13.59 5.80 22.81
N ILE A 71 -13.96 5.17 21.68
CA ILE A 71 -14.86 5.74 20.69
C ILE A 71 -16.28 5.25 20.99
N ALA A 72 -17.20 6.18 21.24
CA ALA A 72 -18.60 5.87 21.53
C ALA A 72 -19.24 5.12 20.34
N ASN A 73 -19.99 4.05 20.63
CA ASN A 73 -20.67 3.22 19.62
C ASN A 73 -19.75 2.64 18.53
N LYS A 74 -18.45 2.43 18.82
CA LYS A 74 -17.53 1.81 17.86
C LYS A 74 -17.88 0.34 17.61
N GLY A 75 -17.70 -0.09 16.36
CA GLY A 75 -17.81 -1.49 15.98
C GLY A 75 -16.58 -2.31 16.38
N THR A 76 -16.44 -3.51 15.80
CA THR A 76 -15.22 -4.32 15.98
C THR A 76 -14.05 -3.72 15.17
N SER A 77 -12.81 -4.01 15.57
CA SER A 77 -11.60 -3.57 14.84
C SER A 77 -11.19 -4.51 13.71
N ASP A 78 -12.04 -5.49 13.38
CA ASP A 78 -11.83 -6.48 12.31
C ASP A 78 -10.43 -7.14 12.31
N TRP A 79 -10.01 -7.67 13.46
CA TRP A 79 -8.71 -8.31 13.63
C TRP A 79 -8.55 -9.59 12.79
N ALA A 80 -9.65 -10.25 12.40
CA ALA A 80 -9.60 -11.39 11.50
C ALA A 80 -9.08 -11.01 10.10
N TYR A 81 -9.29 -9.76 9.67
CA TYR A 81 -8.81 -9.23 8.39
C TYR A 81 -7.40 -8.60 8.47
N SER A 82 -6.92 -8.23 9.65
CA SER A 82 -5.74 -7.35 9.81
C SER A 82 -4.44 -7.89 9.23
N TRP A 83 -4.32 -9.20 9.03
CA TRP A 83 -3.12 -9.81 8.44
C TRP A 83 -3.06 -9.63 6.91
N VAL A 84 -4.19 -9.41 6.23
CA VAL A 84 -4.27 -9.22 4.76
C VAL A 84 -3.48 -7.98 4.30
N PRO A 85 -3.73 -6.77 4.84
CA PRO A 85 -2.99 -5.55 4.48
C PRO A 85 -1.55 -5.52 5.06
N ILE A 86 -1.11 -6.60 5.70
CA ILE A 86 0.29 -6.80 6.11
C ILE A 86 0.96 -7.77 5.12
N ALA A 87 0.43 -8.98 4.98
CA ALA A 87 1.02 -10.02 4.14
C ALA A 87 1.00 -9.65 2.66
N GLY A 88 -0.13 -9.14 2.14
CA GLY A 88 -0.25 -8.73 0.74
C GLY A 88 0.80 -7.71 0.34
N PRO A 89 0.91 -6.56 1.05
CA PRO A 89 1.90 -5.55 0.73
C PRO A 89 3.34 -6.01 0.87
N MET A 90 3.67 -6.79 1.92
CA MET A 90 5.02 -7.31 2.10
C MET A 90 5.45 -8.22 0.92
N ILE A 91 4.57 -9.12 0.49
CA ILE A 91 4.84 -10.01 -0.65
C ILE A 91 4.97 -9.19 -1.94
N GLY A 92 4.04 -8.25 -2.19
CA GLY A 92 4.06 -7.41 -3.40
C GLY A 92 5.32 -6.56 -3.51
N ALA A 93 5.77 -5.98 -2.39
CA ALA A 93 7.00 -5.20 -2.32
C ALA A 93 8.25 -6.04 -2.63
N ILE A 94 8.37 -7.23 -2.03
CA ILE A 94 9.50 -8.14 -2.27
C ILE A 94 9.56 -8.54 -3.75
N ILE A 95 8.43 -8.91 -4.34
CA ILE A 95 8.35 -9.28 -5.76
C ILE A 95 8.73 -8.09 -6.64
N ALA A 96 8.24 -6.88 -6.34
CA ALA A 96 8.57 -5.68 -7.11
C ALA A 96 10.07 -5.37 -7.10
N VAL A 97 10.71 -5.44 -5.93
CA VAL A 97 12.16 -5.28 -5.81
C VAL A 97 12.90 -6.34 -6.62
N GLY A 98 12.50 -7.61 -6.48
CA GLY A 98 13.12 -8.72 -7.23
C GLY A 98 13.01 -8.55 -8.75
N VAL A 99 11.83 -8.16 -9.25
CA VAL A 99 11.62 -7.87 -10.68
C VAL A 99 12.47 -6.68 -11.11
N TYR A 100 12.45 -5.59 -10.34
CA TYR A 100 13.21 -4.39 -10.66
C TYR A 100 14.71 -4.66 -10.77
N SER A 101 15.28 -5.43 -9.84
CA SER A 101 16.69 -5.82 -9.85
C SER A 101 17.10 -6.76 -10.99
N LEU A 102 16.13 -7.37 -11.70
CA LEU A 102 16.40 -8.15 -12.91
C LEU A 102 16.31 -7.30 -14.18
N MET A 103 15.64 -6.14 -14.13
CA MET A 103 15.45 -5.24 -15.25
C MET A 103 16.59 -4.22 -15.41
N VAL A 104 17.28 -3.92 -14.31
CA VAL A 104 18.38 -2.94 -14.21
C VAL A 104 19.65 -3.67 -13.82
#